data_AF-A0A9D9C3F8-F1
#
_entry.id   AF-A0A9D9C3F8-F1
#
_cell.length_a   1.000
_cell.length_b   1.000
_cell.length_c   1.000
_cell.angle_alpha   90.00
_cell.angle_beta   90.00
_cell.angle_gamma   90.00
#
_symmetry.space_group_name_H-M   'P 1'
#
loop_
_entity.id
_entity.type
_entity.pdbx_description
1 polymer ?
#
loop_
_entity_poly.entity_id
_entity_poly.type
_entity_poly.pdbx_seq_one_letter_code
_entity_poly.pdbx_strand_id
1 'polypeptide(L)'
;MLEILGYPFFQNALIGVIIISIASALIGTYITTRRMTFISGGVTHACFGGLGLGYYLGISPVLTAAVFAVISSLGVEWLSKRRSVRKDSAIAVIWALGMAIGIMFIFMTEGYVPELNSFLFGSVLTITRSDLWLFGGFTLLLIAFYALFMPLIVACSFDADFARTRRLPVRFIDYAMTVFVAVAIV
;
A
#
# COMPACT_ATOMS: atom_id res chain seq x y z
N MET A 1 32.87 -12.40 6.18
CA MET A 1 31.48 -12.07 6.63
C MET A 1 31.22 -10.56 6.69
N LEU A 2 32.13 -9.74 7.24
CA LEU A 2 31.98 -8.27 7.27
C LEU A 2 32.16 -7.58 5.90
N GLU A 3 32.78 -8.21 4.92
CA GLU A 3 32.97 -7.67 3.56
C GLU A 3 31.64 -7.38 2.84
N ILE A 4 30.56 -8.09 3.19
CA ILE A 4 29.23 -7.88 2.60
C ILE A 4 28.69 -6.48 2.89
N LEU A 5 29.06 -5.88 4.04
CA LEU A 5 28.68 -4.52 4.42
C LEU A 5 29.36 -3.44 3.58
N GLY A 6 30.40 -3.78 2.82
CA GLY A 6 31.07 -2.86 1.89
C GLY A 6 30.32 -2.69 0.57
N TYR A 7 29.40 -3.60 0.23
CA TYR A 7 28.68 -3.52 -1.03
C TYR A 7 27.53 -2.52 -0.97
N PRO A 8 27.39 -1.64 -1.98
CA PRO A 8 26.37 -0.60 -1.98
C PRO A 8 24.94 -1.17 -2.03
N PHE A 9 24.72 -2.32 -2.68
CA PHE A 9 23.39 -2.96 -2.70
C PHE A 9 22.97 -3.44 -1.31
N PHE A 10 23.91 -3.93 -0.50
CA PHE A 10 23.63 -4.42 0.84
C PHE A 10 23.39 -3.27 1.83
N GLN A 11 24.15 -2.19 1.69
CA GLN A 11 23.91 -0.95 2.44
C GLN A 11 22.54 -0.35 2.11
N ASN A 12 22.18 -0.29 0.82
CA ASN A 12 20.87 0.20 0.41
C ASN A 12 19.75 -0.69 0.97
N ALA A 13 19.91 -2.02 0.90
CA ALA A 13 18.97 -2.96 1.47
C ALA A 13 18.74 -2.71 2.97
N LEU A 14 19.81 -2.55 3.76
CA LEU A 14 19.72 -2.27 5.19
C LEU A 14 19.01 -0.94 5.49
N ILE A 15 19.41 0.14 4.82
CA ILE A 15 18.80 1.46 5.01
C ILE A 15 17.32 1.42 4.61
N GLY A 16 17.02 0.78 3.48
CA GLY A 16 15.65 0.62 2.98
C GLY A 16 14.76 -0.13 3.97
N VAL A 17 15.23 -1.25 4.52
CA VAL A 17 14.49 -2.02 5.54
C VAL A 17 14.21 -1.18 6.78
N ILE A 18 15.17 -0.38 7.25
CA ILE A 18 14.95 0.51 8.40
C ILE A 18 13.85 1.52 8.10
N ILE A 19 13.92 2.21 6.95
CA ILE A 19 12.91 3.21 6.55
C ILE A 19 11.52 2.58 6.40
N ILE A 20 11.43 1.42 5.73
CA ILE A 20 10.18 0.70 5.49
C ILE A 20 9.60 0.19 6.82
N SER A 21 10.44 -0.27 7.75
CA SER A 21 9.98 -0.76 9.05
C SER A 21 9.28 0.33 9.88
N ILE A 22 9.76 1.58 9.80
CA ILE A 22 9.14 2.72 10.49
C ILE A 22 7.75 3.01 9.90
N ALA A 23 7.64 3.08 8.57
CA ALA A 23 6.34 3.28 7.91
C ALA A 23 5.37 2.14 8.22
N SER A 24 5.87 0.91 8.18
CA SER A 24 5.10 -0.31 8.48
C SER A 24 4.64 -0.35 9.92
N ALA A 25 5.43 0.13 10.89
CA ALA A 25 5.03 0.19 12.29
C ALA A 25 3.85 1.16 12.51
N LEU A 26 3.91 2.35 11.90
CA LEU A 26 2.84 3.35 12.00
C LEU A 26 1.54 2.83 11.38
N ILE A 27 1.61 2.36 10.14
CA ILE A 27 0.46 1.87 9.38
C ILE A 27 -0.08 0.57 9.97
N GLY A 28 0.79 -0.37 10.34
CA GLY A 28 0.42 -1.63 10.96
C GLY A 28 -0.35 -1.44 12.26
N THR A 29 0.05 -0.45 13.08
CA THR A 29 -0.67 -0.10 14.31
C THR A 29 -2.09 0.39 14.01
N TYR A 30 -2.25 1.24 12.99
CA TYR A 30 -3.57 1.72 12.55
C TYR A 30 -4.46 0.60 11.96
N ILE A 31 -3.90 -0.25 11.10
CA ILE A 31 -4.62 -1.39 10.52
C ILE A 31 -5.10 -2.34 11.62
N THR A 32 -4.24 -2.65 12.59
CA THR A 32 -4.53 -3.59 13.68
C THR A 32 -5.59 -3.05 14.63
N THR A 33 -5.46 -1.79 15.05
CA THR A 33 -6.45 -1.15 15.95
C THR A 33 -7.84 -1.09 15.33
N ARG A 34 -7.94 -0.88 14.02
CA ARG A 34 -9.23 -0.87 13.29
C ARG A 34 -9.69 -2.24 12.77
N ARG A 35 -8.97 -3.32 13.10
CA ARG A 35 -9.28 -4.70 12.66
C ARG A 35 -9.42 -4.81 11.12
N MET A 36 -8.61 -4.07 10.38
CA MET A 36 -8.64 -4.03 8.92
C MET A 36 -7.54 -4.90 8.28
N THR A 37 -7.07 -5.95 8.96
CA THR A 37 -5.90 -6.73 8.53
C THR A 37 -6.04 -7.32 7.12
N PHE A 38 -7.26 -7.69 6.72
CA PHE A 38 -7.55 -8.19 5.37
C PHE A 38 -7.25 -7.18 4.26
N ILE A 39 -7.28 -5.86 4.53
CA ILE A 39 -7.05 -4.84 3.51
C ILE A 39 -5.62 -4.92 2.98
N SER A 40 -4.67 -5.31 3.83
CA SER A 40 -3.26 -5.45 3.47
C SER A 40 -3.11 -6.48 2.35
N GLY A 41 -3.53 -7.72 2.58
CA GLY A 41 -3.43 -8.78 1.57
C GLY A 41 -4.27 -8.51 0.32
N GLY A 42 -5.47 -7.95 0.45
CA GLY A 42 -6.31 -7.67 -0.70
C GLY A 42 -5.78 -6.55 -1.61
N VAL A 43 -5.21 -5.49 -1.04
CA VAL A 43 -4.61 -4.40 -1.82
C VAL A 43 -3.30 -4.83 -2.47
N THR A 44 -2.47 -5.63 -1.79
CA THR A 44 -1.23 -6.21 -2.37
C THR A 44 -1.50 -6.99 -3.65
N HIS A 45 -2.58 -7.76 -3.68
CA HIS A 45 -2.92 -8.50 -4.89
C HIS A 45 -3.77 -7.70 -5.88
N ALA A 46 -4.55 -6.72 -5.40
CA ALA A 46 -5.28 -5.84 -6.30
C ALA A 46 -4.33 -4.95 -7.12
N CYS A 47 -3.22 -4.46 -6.53
CA CYS A 47 -2.25 -3.61 -7.23
C CYS A 47 -1.56 -4.33 -8.40
N PHE A 48 -1.59 -5.67 -8.43
CA PHE A 48 -1.16 -6.48 -9.56
C PHE A 48 -1.89 -6.11 -10.86
N GLY A 49 -3.15 -5.67 -10.77
CA GLY A 49 -3.90 -5.13 -11.90
C GLY A 49 -3.25 -3.89 -12.52
N GLY A 50 -2.75 -2.99 -11.67
CA GLY A 50 -2.02 -1.80 -12.08
C GLY A 50 -0.63 -2.11 -12.64
N LEU A 51 0.07 -3.07 -12.06
CA LEU A 51 1.36 -3.55 -12.59
C LEU A 51 1.21 -4.09 -14.01
N GLY A 52 0.25 -5.01 -14.23
CA GLY A 52 0.02 -5.60 -15.55
C GLY A 52 -0.35 -4.55 -16.60
N LEU A 53 -1.19 -3.58 -16.23
CA LEU A 53 -1.55 -2.47 -17.10
C LEU A 53 -0.35 -1.56 -17.42
N GLY A 54 0.51 -1.29 -16.44
CA GLY A 54 1.74 -0.52 -16.64
C GLY A 54 2.68 -1.17 -17.64
N TYR A 55 2.89 -2.49 -17.50
CA TYR A 55 3.69 -3.27 -18.45
C TYR A 55 3.11 -3.25 -19.85
N TYR A 56 1.80 -3.47 -19.99
CA TYR A 56 1.14 -3.47 -21.29
C TYR A 56 1.24 -2.12 -22.01
N LEU A 57 1.14 -1.01 -21.27
CA LEU A 57 1.25 0.35 -21.83
C LEU A 57 2.69 0.85 -21.95
N GLY A 58 3.69 0.13 -21.44
CA GLY A 58 5.08 0.58 -21.38
C GLY A 58 5.32 1.77 -20.43
N ILE A 59 4.43 2.01 -19.48
CA ILE A 59 4.53 3.08 -18.46
C ILE A 59 5.22 2.49 -17.22
N SER A 60 5.81 3.33 -16.36
CA SER A 60 6.36 2.92 -15.06
C SER A 60 5.37 2.03 -14.29
N PRO A 61 5.68 0.73 -14.08
CA PRO A 61 4.78 -0.20 -13.43
C PRO A 61 4.48 0.18 -11.97
N VAL A 62 5.45 0.81 -11.29
CA VAL A 62 5.30 1.28 -9.91
C VAL A 62 4.24 2.36 -9.80
N LEU A 63 4.22 3.32 -10.74
CA LEU A 63 3.23 4.40 -10.74
C LEU A 63 1.82 3.87 -11.01
N THR A 64 1.67 2.97 -11.99
CA THR A 64 0.36 2.38 -12.31
C THR A 64 -0.13 1.46 -11.18
N ALA A 65 0.77 0.72 -10.52
CA ALA A 65 0.46 -0.05 -9.32
C ALA A 65 -0.03 0.83 -8.18
N ALA A 66 0.65 1.95 -7.90
CA ALA A 66 0.26 2.90 -6.86
C ALA A 66 -1.14 3.49 -7.12
N VAL A 67 -1.40 3.94 -8.34
CA VAL A 67 -2.71 4.47 -8.73
C VAL A 67 -3.80 3.40 -8.58
N PHE A 68 -3.53 2.18 -9.06
CA PHE A 68 -4.49 1.08 -8.97
C PHE A 68 -4.74 0.63 -7.53
N ALA A 69 -3.72 0.64 -6.68
CA ALA A 69 -3.84 0.33 -5.26
C ALA A 69 -4.72 1.36 -4.53
N VAL A 70 -4.53 2.66 -4.81
CA VAL A 70 -5.36 3.72 -4.25
C VAL A 70 -6.81 3.58 -4.73
N ILE A 71 -7.04 3.37 -6.03
CA ILE A 71 -8.39 3.15 -6.58
C ILE A 71 -9.04 1.91 -5.94
N SER A 72 -8.29 0.83 -5.79
CA SER A 72 -8.77 -0.42 -5.19
C SER A 72 -9.13 -0.23 -3.71
N SER A 73 -8.27 0.42 -2.94
CA SER A 73 -8.48 0.69 -1.51
C SER A 73 -9.70 1.59 -1.27
N LEU A 74 -9.84 2.66 -2.07
CA LEU A 74 -11.03 3.52 -2.05
C LEU A 74 -12.28 2.77 -2.52
N GLY A 75 -12.15 1.88 -3.51
CA GLY A 75 -13.22 1.00 -3.99
C GLY A 75 -13.74 0.07 -2.90
N VAL A 76 -12.83 -0.52 -2.09
CA VAL A 76 -13.19 -1.35 -0.92
C VAL A 76 -13.99 -0.51 0.06
N GLU A 77 -13.50 0.69 0.37
CA GLU A 77 -14.13 1.58 1.34
C GLU A 77 -15.53 2.05 0.88
N TRP A 78 -15.66 2.38 -0.41
CA TRP A 78 -16.93 2.76 -1.02
C TRP A 78 -17.93 1.60 -1.05
N LEU A 79 -17.49 0.41 -1.46
CA LEU A 79 -18.35 -0.76 -1.57
C LEU A 79 -18.86 -1.20 -0.19
N SER A 80 -18.00 -1.15 0.83
CA SER A 80 -18.38 -1.47 2.19
C SER A 80 -19.37 -0.44 2.77
N LYS A 81 -19.14 0.87 2.57
CA LYS A 81 -20.01 1.91 3.12
C LYS A 81 -21.36 2.02 2.41
N ARG A 82 -21.41 1.84 1.08
CA ARG A 82 -22.63 2.14 0.29
C ARG A 82 -23.52 0.93 0.02
N ARG A 83 -22.94 -0.27 -0.14
CA ARG A 83 -23.70 -1.50 -0.46
C ARG A 83 -23.98 -2.38 0.76
N SER A 84 -23.60 -1.93 1.97
CA SER A 84 -23.67 -2.73 3.20
C SER A 84 -22.98 -4.10 3.09
N VAL A 85 -22.01 -4.20 2.18
CA VAL A 85 -21.21 -5.42 2.00
C VAL A 85 -20.17 -5.45 3.11
N ARG A 86 -19.97 -6.64 3.70
CA ARG A 86 -18.92 -6.84 4.69
C ARG A 86 -17.57 -6.46 4.08
N LYS A 87 -16.75 -5.67 4.80
CA LYS A 87 -15.44 -5.20 4.33
C LYS A 87 -14.60 -6.33 3.72
N ASP A 88 -14.53 -7.48 4.41
CA ASP A 88 -13.78 -8.66 3.97
C ASP A 88 -14.24 -9.17 2.59
N SER A 89 -15.54 -9.17 2.33
CA SER A 89 -16.10 -9.58 1.04
C SER A 89 -15.79 -8.56 -0.07
N ALA A 90 -15.86 -7.26 0.25
CA ALA A 90 -15.47 -6.21 -0.70
C ALA A 90 -13.98 -6.31 -1.08
N ILE A 91 -13.12 -6.61 -0.09
CA ILE A 91 -11.70 -6.85 -0.29
C ILE A 91 -11.48 -8.06 -1.21
N ALA A 92 -12.17 -9.17 -0.97
CA ALA A 92 -12.04 -10.38 -1.79
C ALA A 92 -12.44 -10.15 -3.25
N VAL A 93 -13.50 -9.37 -3.50
CA VAL A 93 -13.93 -9.03 -4.87
C VAL A 93 -12.87 -8.20 -5.58
N ILE A 94 -12.35 -7.16 -4.93
CA ILE A 94 -11.35 -6.27 -5.52
C ILE A 94 -10.02 -6.98 -5.74
N TRP A 95 -9.64 -7.86 -4.81
CA TRP A 95 -8.51 -8.77 -4.99
C TRP A 95 -8.68 -9.62 -6.26
N ALA A 96 -9.79 -10.36 -6.38
CA ALA A 96 -10.01 -11.25 -7.52
C ALA A 96 -10.00 -10.47 -8.85
N LEU A 97 -10.63 -9.30 -8.89
CA LEU A 97 -10.65 -8.43 -10.07
C LEU A 97 -9.25 -7.91 -10.42
N GLY A 98 -8.50 -7.39 -9.46
CA GLY A 98 -7.16 -6.86 -9.71
C GLY A 98 -6.18 -7.94 -10.22
N MET A 99 -6.21 -9.14 -9.62
CA MET A 99 -5.42 -10.27 -10.11
C MET A 99 -5.81 -10.68 -11.52
N ALA A 100 -7.11 -10.84 -11.80
CA ALA A 100 -7.58 -11.23 -13.13
C ALA A 100 -7.18 -10.21 -14.21
N ILE A 101 -7.36 -8.92 -13.93
CA ILE A 101 -6.99 -7.83 -14.84
C ILE A 101 -5.47 -7.80 -15.05
N GLY A 102 -4.68 -7.95 -13.99
CA GLY A 102 -3.22 -7.92 -14.07
C GLY A 102 -2.67 -9.09 -14.89
N ILE A 103 -3.17 -10.30 -14.64
CA ILE A 103 -2.81 -11.50 -15.40
C ILE A 103 -3.19 -11.32 -16.87
N MET A 104 -4.41 -10.85 -17.17
CA MET A 104 -4.87 -10.61 -18.54
C MET A 104 -3.93 -9.66 -19.30
N PHE A 105 -3.58 -8.51 -18.73
CA PHE A 105 -2.69 -7.54 -19.40
C PHE A 105 -1.27 -8.07 -19.56
N ILE A 106 -0.77 -8.82 -18.59
CA ILE A 106 0.54 -9.48 -18.70
C ILE A 106 0.54 -10.48 -19.87
N PHE A 107 -0.49 -11.31 -20.01
CA PHE A 107 -0.61 -12.25 -21.12
C PHE A 107 -0.73 -11.56 -22.49
N MET A 108 -1.30 -10.36 -22.53
CA MET A 108 -1.40 -9.55 -23.75
C MET A 108 -0.12 -8.77 -24.07
N THR A 109 0.82 -8.68 -23.13
CA THR A 109 2.07 -7.94 -23.33
C THR A 109 3.05 -8.78 -24.14
N GLU A 110 3.47 -8.27 -25.29
CA GLU A 110 4.46 -8.94 -26.14
C GLU A 110 5.87 -8.77 -25.54
N GLY A 111 6.60 -9.87 -25.32
CA GLY A 111 7.99 -9.85 -24.87
C GLY A 111 8.26 -10.60 -23.56
N TYR A 112 9.35 -10.24 -22.88
CA TYR A 112 9.78 -10.88 -21.64
C TYR A 112 8.85 -10.49 -20.49
N VAL A 113 7.98 -11.41 -20.09
CA VAL A 113 7.19 -11.30 -18.87
C VAL A 113 8.10 -11.66 -17.68
N PRO A 114 8.41 -10.72 -16.78
CA PRO A 114 9.25 -11.06 -15.64
C PRO A 114 8.49 -11.99 -14.69
N GLU A 115 9.22 -12.87 -13.99
CA GLU A 115 8.60 -13.91 -13.16
C GLU A 115 7.62 -13.31 -12.16
N LEU A 116 6.35 -13.77 -12.21
CA LEU A 116 5.28 -13.30 -11.31
C LEU A 116 5.67 -13.36 -9.83
N ASN A 117 6.39 -14.41 -9.44
CA ASN A 117 6.88 -14.57 -8.07
C ASN A 117 7.85 -13.46 -7.66
N SER A 118 8.73 -13.03 -8.57
CA SER A 118 9.67 -11.94 -8.27
C SER A 118 8.93 -10.62 -8.05
N PHE A 119 7.78 -10.38 -8.69
CA PHE A 119 6.95 -9.22 -8.41
C PHE A 119 6.14 -9.31 -7.13
N LEU A 120 5.49 -10.45 -6.89
CA LEU A 120 4.60 -10.61 -5.74
C LEU A 120 5.37 -10.60 -4.40
N PHE A 121 6.62 -11.08 -4.41
CA PHE A 121 7.43 -11.19 -3.20
C PHE A 121 8.58 -10.17 -3.15
N GLY A 122 8.98 -9.62 -4.30
CA GLY A 122 10.04 -8.61 -4.39
C GLY A 122 11.44 -9.14 -4.04
N SER A 123 12.42 -8.26 -4.15
CA SER A 123 13.77 -8.50 -3.63
C SER A 123 14.30 -7.24 -2.94
N VAL A 124 14.64 -7.34 -1.66
CA VAL A 124 15.22 -6.22 -0.90
C VAL A 124 16.59 -5.81 -1.47
N LEU A 125 17.27 -6.75 -2.17
CA LEU A 125 18.59 -6.52 -2.74
C LEU A 125 18.56 -5.62 -3.99
N THR A 126 17.40 -5.45 -4.63
CA THR A 126 17.26 -4.60 -5.83
C THR A 126 16.96 -3.14 -5.51
N ILE A 127 16.93 -2.75 -4.23
CA ILE A 127 16.66 -1.37 -3.81
C ILE A 127 17.76 -0.43 -4.32
N THR A 128 17.35 0.54 -5.12
CA THR A 128 18.23 1.58 -5.66
C THR A 128 18.29 2.80 -4.75
N ARG A 129 19.25 3.70 -4.98
CA ARG A 129 19.35 4.95 -4.22
C ARG A 129 18.15 5.88 -4.45
N SER A 130 17.56 5.87 -5.64
CA SER A 130 16.33 6.62 -5.93
C SER A 130 15.16 6.10 -5.09
N ASP A 131 15.06 4.79 -4.90
CA ASP A 131 14.00 4.19 -4.08
C ASP A 131 14.14 4.60 -2.61
N LEU A 132 15.37 4.72 -2.10
CA LEU A 132 15.61 5.21 -0.74
C LEU A 132 15.09 6.64 -0.52
N TRP A 133 15.26 7.52 -1.51
CA TRP A 133 14.70 8.88 -1.44
C TRP A 133 13.17 8.85 -1.47
N LEU A 134 12.58 7.97 -2.29
CA LEU A 134 11.13 7.80 -2.37
C LEU A 134 10.56 7.27 -1.05
N PHE A 135 11.14 6.20 -0.51
CA PHE A 135 10.75 5.61 0.78
C PHE A 135 10.95 6.61 1.91
N GLY A 136 12.09 7.30 1.94
CA GLY A 136 12.40 8.31 2.94
C GLY A 136 11.40 9.48 2.90
N GLY A 137 11.08 9.98 1.71
CA GLY A 137 10.10 11.04 1.51
C GLY A 137 8.69 10.63 1.95
N PHE A 138 8.26 9.43 1.57
CA PHE A 138 6.97 8.87 1.99
C PHE A 138 6.90 8.70 3.51
N THR A 139 7.91 8.08 4.12
CA THR A 139 7.97 7.87 5.57
C THR A 139 7.99 9.19 6.34
N LEU A 140 8.74 10.19 5.86
CA LEU A 140 8.75 11.52 6.46
C LEU A 140 7.37 12.17 6.41
N LEU A 141 6.70 12.09 5.26
CA LEU A 141 5.35 12.63 5.07
C LEU A 141 4.33 11.92 5.97
N LEU A 142 4.44 10.60 6.10
CA LEU A 142 3.61 9.80 7.00
C LEU A 142 3.84 10.18 8.47
N ILE A 143 5.10 10.34 8.89
CA ILE A 143 5.45 10.78 10.26
C ILE A 143 4.89 12.18 10.51
N ALA A 144 5.07 13.12 9.57
CA ALA A 144 4.54 14.47 9.70
C ALA A 144 3.01 14.46 9.82
N PHE A 145 2.32 13.63 9.04
CA PHE A 145 0.87 13.47 9.14
C PHE A 145 0.45 12.91 10.50
N TYR A 146 1.14 11.87 10.99
CA TYR A 146 0.90 11.33 12.33
C TYR A 146 1.13 12.37 13.42
N ALA A 147 2.22 13.15 13.34
CA ALA A 147 2.54 14.18 14.34
C ALA A 147 1.47 15.29 14.39
N LEU A 148 0.96 15.72 13.23
CA LEU A 148 -0.04 16.78 13.14
C LEU A 148 -1.45 16.31 13.56
N PHE A 149 -1.82 15.07 13.23
CA PHE A 149 -3.19 14.56 13.41
C PHE A 149 -3.30 13.44 14.46
N MET A 150 -2.27 13.20 15.27
CA MET A 150 -2.23 12.13 16.28
C MET A 150 -3.53 11.99 17.11
N PRO A 151 -4.05 13.04 17.79
CA PRO A 151 -5.25 12.89 18.61
C PRO A 151 -6.48 12.49 17.79
N LEU A 152 -6.54 12.93 16.53
CA LEU A 152 -7.63 12.65 15.62
C LEU A 152 -7.56 11.22 15.10
N ILE A 153 -6.35 10.75 14.73
CA ILE A 153 -6.08 9.39 14.29
C ILE A 153 -6.43 8.42 15.41
N VAL A 154 -5.97 8.68 16.64
CA VAL A 154 -6.27 7.83 17.80
C VAL A 154 -7.78 7.80 18.06
N ALA A 155 -8.44 8.96 18.13
CA ALA A 155 -9.89 9.02 18.35
C ALA A 155 -10.67 8.21 17.28
N CYS A 156 -10.32 8.37 16.00
CA CYS A 156 -10.97 7.65 14.91
C CYS A 156 -10.64 6.15 14.87
N SER A 157 -9.48 5.75 15.40
CA SER A 157 -9.04 4.35 15.41
C SER A 157 -9.73 3.52 16.48
N PHE A 158 -9.97 4.11 17.67
CA PHE A 158 -10.65 3.44 18.77
C PHE A 158 -12.16 3.50 18.66
N ASP A 159 -12.74 4.66 18.36
CA ASP A 159 -14.19 4.84 18.22
C ASP A 159 -14.53 5.92 17.20
N ALA A 160 -14.72 5.47 15.95
CA ALA A 160 -15.08 6.34 14.84
C ALA A 160 -16.49 6.96 14.99
N ASP A 161 -17.41 6.29 15.69
CA ASP A 161 -18.77 6.79 15.85
C ASP A 161 -18.84 7.86 16.95
N PHE A 162 -18.12 7.66 18.06
CA PHE A 162 -17.92 8.71 19.06
C PHE A 162 -17.19 9.93 18.48
N ALA A 163 -16.15 9.72 17.67
CA ALA A 163 -15.47 10.82 17.00
C ALA A 163 -16.41 11.63 16.08
N ARG A 164 -17.37 10.95 15.41
CA ARG A 164 -18.41 11.61 14.60
C ARG A 164 -19.40 12.42 15.43
N THR A 165 -19.83 11.94 16.60
CA THR A 165 -20.74 12.71 17.47
C THR A 165 -20.07 13.97 18.00
N ARG A 166 -18.74 13.94 18.21
CA ARG A 166 -17.92 15.12 18.54
C ARG A 166 -17.61 16.03 17.34
N ARG A 167 -18.22 15.79 16.17
CA ARG A 167 -18.04 16.56 14.93
C ARG A 167 -16.59 16.61 14.43
N LEU A 168 -15.76 15.62 14.79
CA LEU A 168 -14.42 15.50 14.24
C LEU A 168 -14.50 15.09 12.76
N PRO A 169 -13.56 15.49 11.91
CA PRO A 169 -13.56 15.17 10.48
C PRO A 169 -13.12 13.72 10.22
N VAL A 170 -13.86 12.75 10.74
CA VAL A 170 -13.56 11.31 10.66
C VAL A 170 -13.41 10.84 9.21
N ARG A 171 -14.24 11.37 8.29
CA ARG A 171 -14.16 11.01 6.86
C ARG A 171 -12.81 11.39 6.24
N PHE A 172 -12.26 12.54 6.62
CA PHE A 172 -10.96 12.97 6.12
C PHE A 172 -9.85 12.04 6.60
N ILE A 173 -9.85 11.68 7.89
CA ILE A 173 -8.86 10.77 8.46
C ILE A 173 -8.98 9.36 7.91
N ASP A 174 -10.20 8.85 7.77
CA ASP A 174 -10.47 7.54 7.12
C ASP A 174 -9.83 7.51 5.73
N TYR A 175 -10.20 8.44 4.84
CA TYR A 175 -9.70 8.43 3.46
C TYR A 175 -8.19 8.70 3.37
N ALA A 176 -7.67 9.65 4.16
CA ALA A 176 -6.24 9.92 4.18
C ALA A 176 -5.45 8.67 4.58
N MET A 177 -5.87 7.98 5.65
CA MET A 177 -5.21 6.75 6.08
C MET A 177 -5.40 5.60 5.09
N THR A 178 -6.56 5.46 4.47
CA THR A 178 -6.79 4.49 3.40
C THR A 178 -5.80 4.68 2.24
N VAL A 179 -5.51 5.93 1.87
CA VAL A 179 -4.49 6.26 0.85
C VAL A 179 -3.09 5.95 1.35
N PHE A 180 -2.72 6.36 2.57
CA PHE A 180 -1.41 6.03 3.15
C PHE A 180 -1.15 4.52 3.22
N VAL A 181 -2.15 3.75 3.66
CA VAL A 181 -2.10 2.29 3.69
C VAL A 181 -1.88 1.75 2.28
N ALA A 182 -2.65 2.22 1.29
CA ALA A 182 -2.54 1.74 -0.08
C ALA A 182 -1.16 2.02 -0.68
N VAL A 183 -0.64 3.23 -0.47
CA VAL A 183 0.68 3.64 -0.99
C VAL A 183 1.81 2.91 -0.27
N ALA A 184 1.70 2.66 1.04
CA ALA A 184 2.75 1.94 1.76
C ALA A 184 2.82 0.44 1.44
N ILE A 185 1.73 -0.13 0.93
CA ILE A 185 1.69 -1.53 0.48
C ILE A 185 2.41 -1.71 -0.86
N VAL A 186 2.44 -0.65 -1.69
CA VAL A 186 3.08 -0.62 -3.01
C VAL A 186 4.57 -0.30 -2.86
#